data_AF-A0A5P9PXI8-F1
#
_entry.id   AF-A0A5P9PXI8-F1
#
_cell.length_a   1.000
_cell.length_b   1.000
_cell.length_c   1.000
_cell.angle_alpha   90.00
_cell.angle_beta   90.00
_cell.angle_gamma   90.00
#
_symmetry.space_group_name_H-M   'P 1'
#
loop_
_entity.id
_entity.type
_entity.pdbx_description
1 polymer ?
#
loop_
_entity_poly.entity_id
_entity_poly.type
_entity_poly.pdbx_seq_one_letter_code
_entity_poly.pdbx_strand_id
1 'polypeptide(L)'
;MTLRRARAAAVSTTVLAAVLAIATPAQAGPGEQPNPPSWGLDRIDQRTGFDQLYRYETRAETVTAYVIDTGVSPIQDLAGQVLAGKDFIDGDTNPADGNGHGTHLAAIIGGEKYGVAKDVKIVPVRVLDNNGSGTVSNVVAGIDWVRQNAVQPAVAVLGVGGAPNTTIDNAVRGLAAVVPVAVPAGGSASDAGNFSPARVPEVLTVASSDQQDRAAGSSNHGASVDLYAPGVSIPSPTADGGVRVLSGTSTAAAHVTGAAALYRALHPGATAPQAAQAVVDAATKDKLTGVPAGTPNRLLYTLTPG
;
A
#
# COMPACT_ATOMS: atom_id res chain seq x y z
N MET A 1 7.12 -1.00 -89.54
CA MET A 1 7.98 -0.56 -88.43
C MET A 1 7.18 -0.73 -87.14
N THR A 2 7.49 -1.77 -86.37
CA THR A 2 6.61 -2.39 -85.36
C THR A 2 6.70 -1.68 -84.00
N LEU A 3 5.55 -1.26 -83.46
CA LEU A 3 5.41 -0.62 -82.14
C LEU A 3 5.54 -1.65 -81.00
N ARG A 4 6.50 -1.45 -80.11
CA ARG A 4 6.74 -2.24 -78.89
C ARG A 4 5.79 -1.84 -77.77
N ARG A 5 5.09 -2.81 -77.19
CA ARG A 5 4.34 -2.68 -75.93
C ARG A 5 5.30 -2.66 -74.74
N ALA A 6 5.25 -1.64 -73.89
CA ALA A 6 5.90 -1.63 -72.59
C ALA A 6 4.97 -2.26 -71.54
N ARG A 7 5.45 -3.29 -70.83
CA ARG A 7 4.78 -3.87 -69.66
C ARG A 7 5.23 -3.11 -68.42
N ALA A 8 4.28 -2.58 -67.65
CA ALA A 8 4.52 -2.06 -66.31
C ALA A 8 4.64 -3.24 -65.33
N ALA A 9 5.73 -3.27 -64.54
CA ALA A 9 5.90 -4.18 -63.42
C ALA A 9 5.46 -3.47 -62.13
N ALA A 10 4.45 -4.02 -61.45
CA ALA A 10 4.04 -3.55 -60.14
C ALA A 10 5.04 -4.07 -59.08
N VAL A 11 5.66 -3.15 -58.34
CA VAL A 11 6.47 -3.47 -57.17
C VAL A 11 5.53 -3.58 -55.97
N SER A 12 5.34 -4.80 -55.48
CA SER A 12 4.56 -5.07 -54.27
C SER A 12 5.47 -4.91 -53.06
N THR A 13 5.35 -3.80 -52.33
CA THR A 13 6.04 -3.59 -51.05
C THR A 13 5.22 -4.19 -49.92
N THR A 14 5.55 -5.42 -49.52
CA THR A 14 5.00 -6.04 -48.31
C THR A 14 5.76 -5.48 -47.10
N VAL A 15 5.10 -4.62 -46.31
CA VAL A 15 5.62 -4.20 -45.00
C VAL A 15 5.33 -5.32 -44.02
N LEU A 16 6.37 -6.05 -43.60
CA LEU A 16 6.26 -7.07 -42.55
C LEU A 16 6.29 -6.34 -41.20
N ALA A 17 5.12 -6.15 -40.59
CA ALA A 17 5.02 -5.70 -39.20
C ALA A 17 5.46 -6.86 -38.29
N ALA A 18 6.67 -6.79 -37.76
CA ALA A 18 7.10 -7.66 -36.68
C ALA A 18 6.34 -7.27 -35.39
N VAL A 19 5.30 -8.03 -35.06
CA VAL A 19 4.69 -7.97 -33.73
C VAL A 19 5.66 -8.64 -32.77
N LEU A 20 6.43 -7.83 -32.02
CA LEU A 20 7.19 -8.31 -30.89
C LEU A 20 6.17 -8.69 -29.81
N ALA A 21 5.87 -9.98 -29.67
CA ALA A 21 5.15 -10.47 -28.50
C ALA A 21 6.06 -10.25 -27.29
N ILE A 22 5.82 -9.16 -26.55
CA ILE A 22 6.41 -8.97 -25.23
C ILE A 22 5.79 -10.07 -24.38
N ALA A 23 6.57 -11.10 -24.05
CA ALA A 23 6.14 -12.09 -23.08
C ALA A 23 5.91 -11.34 -21.76
N THR A 24 4.65 -11.16 -21.38
CA THR A 24 4.29 -10.79 -20.01
C THR A 24 4.96 -11.82 -19.10
N PRO A 25 5.79 -11.41 -18.11
CA PRO A 25 6.27 -12.36 -17.13
C PRO A 25 5.06 -13.09 -16.55
N ALA A 26 5.15 -14.42 -16.45
CA ALA A 26 4.06 -15.23 -15.93
C ALA A 26 3.66 -14.66 -14.57
N GLN A 27 2.40 -14.22 -14.47
CA GLN A 27 1.87 -13.63 -13.24
C GLN A 27 2.08 -14.67 -12.14
N ALA A 28 2.74 -14.31 -11.03
CA ALA A 28 2.89 -15.21 -9.91
C ALA A 28 1.50 -15.44 -9.31
N GLY A 29 0.99 -16.65 -9.52
CA GLY A 29 -0.40 -17.02 -9.27
C GLY A 29 -0.77 -17.06 -7.79
N PRO A 30 -1.98 -17.56 -7.47
CA PRO A 30 -2.43 -17.74 -6.10
C PRO A 30 -1.47 -18.65 -5.31
N GLY A 31 -1.40 -18.44 -4.00
CA GLY A 31 -0.54 -19.21 -3.12
C GLY A 31 -0.96 -19.11 -1.66
N GLU A 32 -0.27 -19.89 -0.83
CA GLU A 32 -0.48 -19.94 0.62
C GLU A 32 0.87 -19.92 1.34
N GLN A 33 0.91 -19.26 2.50
CA GLN A 33 2.05 -19.27 3.41
C GLN A 33 1.64 -19.94 4.73
N PRO A 34 2.13 -21.17 5.01
CA PRO A 34 1.88 -21.80 6.30
C PRO A 34 2.69 -21.13 7.41
N ASN A 35 2.09 -21.04 8.59
CA ASN A 35 2.66 -20.44 9.80
C ASN A 35 3.24 -19.04 9.54
N PRO A 36 2.43 -18.07 9.04
CA PRO A 36 2.91 -16.72 8.84
C PRO A 36 3.43 -16.14 10.17
N PRO A 37 4.57 -15.42 10.16
CA PRO A 37 5.21 -14.94 11.39
C PRO A 37 4.43 -13.81 12.07
N SER A 38 3.45 -13.22 11.37
CA SER A 38 2.54 -12.20 11.89
C SER A 38 1.12 -12.77 11.95
N TRP A 39 0.50 -12.65 13.12
CA TRP A 39 -0.94 -12.94 13.28
C TRP A 39 -1.80 -12.06 12.38
N GLY A 40 -1.31 -10.88 11.99
CA GLY A 40 -2.03 -9.97 11.12
C GLY A 40 -2.28 -10.56 9.73
N LEU A 41 -1.33 -11.35 9.20
CA LEU A 41 -1.51 -12.04 7.92
C LEU A 41 -2.57 -13.15 8.03
N ASP A 42 -2.44 -14.01 9.04
CA ASP A 42 -3.40 -15.08 9.37
C ASP A 42 -4.82 -14.53 9.62
N ARG A 43 -4.94 -13.28 10.08
CA ARG A 43 -6.27 -12.71 10.34
C ARG A 43 -7.02 -12.27 9.08
N ILE A 44 -6.31 -11.75 8.08
CA ILE A 44 -6.93 -10.92 7.02
C ILE A 44 -7.35 -11.70 5.78
N ASP A 45 -7.08 -13.00 5.68
CA ASP A 45 -7.57 -13.87 4.60
C ASP A 45 -8.79 -14.72 5.05
N GLN A 46 -9.23 -14.57 6.30
CA GLN A 46 -10.40 -15.24 6.86
C GLN A 46 -11.37 -14.30 7.57
N ARG A 47 -12.64 -14.71 7.67
CA ARG A 47 -13.68 -13.88 8.33
C ARG A 47 -13.74 -14.07 9.84
N THR A 48 -13.24 -15.19 10.35
CA THR A 48 -13.28 -15.55 11.79
C THR A 48 -12.08 -16.37 12.18
N GLY A 49 -11.53 -16.14 13.37
CA GLY A 49 -10.47 -16.96 13.97
C GLY A 49 -9.12 -16.83 13.26
N PHE A 50 -8.31 -17.88 13.42
CA PHE A 50 -6.97 -18.05 12.86
C PHE A 50 -6.83 -19.51 12.43
N ASP A 51 -6.12 -19.78 11.34
CA ASP A 51 -5.85 -21.15 10.87
C ASP A 51 -4.36 -21.43 10.59
N GLN A 52 -3.48 -20.47 10.93
CA GLN A 52 -2.05 -20.53 10.69
C GLN A 52 -1.69 -20.62 9.21
N LEU A 53 -2.54 -20.09 8.34
CA LEU A 53 -2.31 -19.98 6.91
C LEU A 53 -2.56 -18.53 6.48
N TYR A 54 -1.76 -18.04 5.55
CA TYR A 54 -2.07 -16.81 4.83
C TYR A 54 -2.21 -17.09 3.35
N ARG A 55 -3.41 -16.91 2.82
CA ARG A 55 -3.75 -17.12 1.40
C ARG A 55 -3.74 -15.80 0.64
N TYR A 56 -3.28 -15.85 -0.60
CA TYR A 56 -3.27 -14.71 -1.51
C TYR A 56 -3.57 -15.17 -2.93
N GLU A 57 -4.33 -14.37 -3.67
CA GLU A 57 -4.73 -14.69 -5.06
C GLU A 57 -3.68 -14.26 -6.11
N THR A 58 -2.74 -13.43 -5.69
CA THR A 58 -1.62 -12.89 -6.48
C THR A 58 -0.53 -12.41 -5.51
N ARG A 59 0.69 -12.23 -6.00
CA ARG A 59 1.79 -11.62 -5.24
C ARG A 59 1.97 -10.13 -5.55
N ALA A 60 1.16 -9.57 -6.46
CA ALA A 60 1.11 -8.16 -6.85
C ALA A 60 2.40 -7.59 -7.48
N GLU A 61 3.14 -8.42 -8.20
CA GLU A 61 4.39 -8.11 -8.88
C GLU A 61 4.30 -6.99 -9.93
N THR A 62 3.09 -6.69 -10.42
CA THR A 62 2.82 -5.61 -11.38
C THR A 62 2.49 -4.27 -10.71
N VAL A 63 2.45 -4.22 -9.37
CA VAL A 63 2.02 -3.04 -8.62
C VAL A 63 3.21 -2.36 -7.95
N THR A 64 3.17 -1.03 -7.90
CA THR A 64 4.15 -0.21 -7.16
C THR A 64 3.51 0.36 -5.90
N ALA A 65 4.08 0.07 -4.74
CA ALA A 65 3.69 0.63 -3.45
C ALA A 65 4.69 1.72 -3.02
N TYR A 66 4.18 2.94 -2.84
CA TYR A 66 4.93 4.08 -2.35
C TYR A 66 4.84 4.17 -0.82
N VAL A 67 5.99 4.18 -0.15
CA VAL A 67 6.08 4.25 1.32
C VAL A 67 6.55 5.65 1.70
N ILE A 68 5.60 6.53 2.05
CA ILE A 68 5.86 7.91 2.43
C ILE A 68 6.07 7.97 3.96
N ASP A 69 7.33 7.86 4.40
CA ASP A 69 7.70 7.61 5.81
C ASP A 69 9.17 8.03 6.11
N THR A 70 9.86 7.34 7.02
CA THR A 70 11.27 7.55 7.43
C THR A 70 12.32 7.03 6.43
N GLY A 71 11.87 6.49 5.29
CA GLY A 71 12.70 5.78 4.32
C GLY A 71 12.45 4.27 4.33
N VAL A 72 13.15 3.53 3.47
CA VAL A 72 13.15 2.06 3.47
C VAL A 72 14.57 1.56 3.24
N SER A 73 15.03 0.64 4.09
CA SER A 73 16.32 -0.03 3.91
C SER A 73 16.16 -1.35 3.14
N PRO A 74 17.09 -1.69 2.22
CA PRO A 74 17.03 -2.91 1.41
C PRO A 74 17.43 -4.14 2.24
N ILE A 75 16.50 -4.61 3.07
CA ILE A 75 16.66 -5.80 3.91
C ILE A 75 16.32 -7.09 3.16
N GLN A 76 16.70 -8.25 3.71
CA GLN A 76 16.48 -9.56 3.10
C GLN A 76 15.00 -9.84 2.79
N ASP A 77 14.07 -9.42 3.64
CA ASP A 77 12.64 -9.65 3.43
C ASP A 77 12.06 -8.84 2.26
N LEU A 78 12.75 -7.78 1.84
CA LEU A 78 12.41 -6.91 0.71
C LEU A 78 13.37 -7.10 -0.48
N ALA A 79 14.18 -8.17 -0.48
CA ALA A 79 15.21 -8.38 -1.47
C ALA A 79 14.62 -8.39 -2.90
N GLY A 80 15.18 -7.54 -3.78
CA GLY A 80 14.72 -7.43 -5.17
C GLY A 80 13.41 -6.66 -5.38
N GLN A 81 12.82 -6.11 -4.31
CA GLN A 81 11.55 -5.38 -4.37
C GLN A 81 11.72 -3.85 -4.22
N VAL A 82 12.74 -3.40 -3.48
CA VAL A 82 13.00 -1.97 -3.24
C VAL A 82 13.62 -1.33 -4.49
N LEU A 83 12.90 -0.36 -5.06
CA LEU A 83 13.33 0.46 -6.19
C LEU A 83 13.95 1.79 -5.73
N ALA A 84 14.52 2.54 -6.67
CA ALA A 84 14.96 3.90 -6.41
C ALA A 84 13.80 4.79 -5.97
N GLY A 85 14.02 5.53 -4.89
CA GLY A 85 13.05 6.44 -4.31
C GLY A 85 13.57 7.86 -4.20
N LYS A 86 13.01 8.65 -3.27
CA LYS A 86 13.37 10.06 -3.09
C LYS A 86 13.48 10.43 -1.61
N ASP A 87 14.50 11.20 -1.30
CA ASP A 87 14.75 11.74 0.03
C ASP A 87 14.49 13.25 0.07
N PHE A 88 13.55 13.66 0.92
CA PHE A 88 13.18 15.06 1.16
C PHE A 88 13.75 15.62 2.48
N ILE A 89 14.42 14.79 3.28
CA ILE A 89 15.15 15.20 4.49
C ILE A 89 16.53 15.73 4.09
N ASP A 90 17.30 14.91 3.37
CA ASP A 90 18.67 15.22 2.98
C ASP A 90 18.76 15.77 1.54
N GLY A 91 17.66 15.70 0.78
CA GLY A 91 17.53 16.29 -0.54
C GLY A 91 18.18 15.50 -1.68
N ASP A 92 18.55 14.24 -1.44
CA ASP A 92 19.25 13.38 -2.39
C ASP A 92 18.35 12.26 -2.96
N THR A 93 18.95 11.17 -3.44
CA THR A 93 18.26 9.98 -3.98
C THR A 93 18.48 8.73 -3.13
N ASN A 94 18.95 8.88 -1.89
CA ASN A 94 19.21 7.79 -0.96
C ASN A 94 18.21 7.82 0.21
N PRO A 95 16.98 7.33 0.01
CA PRO A 95 15.94 7.35 1.04
C PRO A 95 16.08 6.17 2.03
N ALA A 96 17.31 5.88 2.46
CA ALA A 96 17.58 4.83 3.43
C ALA A 96 16.94 5.17 4.78
N ASP A 97 16.44 4.15 5.46
CA ASP A 97 15.72 4.33 6.72
C ASP A 97 16.69 4.38 7.90
N GLY A 98 16.75 5.54 8.57
CA GLY A 98 17.53 5.71 9.79
C GLY A 98 16.73 5.60 11.09
N ASN A 99 15.41 5.34 11.00
CA ASN A 99 14.52 5.18 12.16
C ASN A 99 14.07 3.72 12.36
N GLY A 100 13.64 3.08 11.28
CA GLY A 100 13.12 1.72 11.24
C GLY A 100 11.61 1.63 10.97
N HIS A 101 10.84 2.70 11.17
CA HIS A 101 9.39 2.69 10.99
C HIS A 101 8.98 2.47 9.54
N GLY A 102 9.58 3.20 8.58
CA GLY A 102 9.27 3.04 7.16
C GLY A 102 9.63 1.66 6.62
N THR A 103 10.76 1.07 7.05
CA THR A 103 11.11 -0.33 6.70
C THR A 103 10.12 -1.32 7.30
N HIS A 104 9.64 -1.09 8.53
CA HIS A 104 8.62 -1.92 9.18
C HIS A 104 7.33 -1.95 8.39
N LEU A 105 6.84 -0.78 7.95
CA LEU A 105 5.64 -0.68 7.11
C LEU A 105 5.86 -1.30 5.74
N ALA A 106 7.00 -1.05 5.10
CA ALA A 106 7.34 -1.62 3.80
C ALA A 106 7.33 -3.15 3.83
N ALA A 107 7.85 -3.76 4.89
CA ALA A 107 7.86 -5.21 5.06
C ALA A 107 6.46 -5.79 5.37
N ILE A 108 5.57 -5.06 6.05
CA ILE A 108 4.15 -5.44 6.18
C ILE A 108 3.44 -5.37 4.81
N ILE A 109 3.80 -4.42 3.97
CA ILE A 109 3.20 -4.27 2.64
C ILE A 109 3.69 -5.39 1.71
N GLY A 110 5.00 -5.55 1.56
CA GLY A 110 5.60 -6.36 0.50
C GLY A 110 6.64 -7.40 0.92
N GLY A 111 6.91 -7.55 2.21
CA GLY A 111 7.89 -8.53 2.67
C GLY A 111 7.58 -9.96 2.24
N GLU A 112 8.60 -10.75 1.89
CA GLU A 112 8.42 -12.16 1.53
C GLU A 112 7.72 -12.92 2.66
N LYS A 113 8.20 -12.75 3.89
CA LYS A 113 7.65 -13.46 5.06
C LYS A 113 6.56 -12.68 5.78
N TYR A 114 6.69 -11.35 5.85
CA TYR A 114 5.83 -10.49 6.67
C TYR A 114 4.79 -9.72 5.86
N GLY A 115 4.91 -9.73 4.53
CA GLY A 115 4.12 -8.92 3.63
C GLY A 115 2.81 -9.56 3.21
N VAL A 116 1.82 -8.69 3.02
CA VAL A 116 0.52 -8.99 2.39
C VAL A 116 0.70 -9.22 0.88
N ALA A 117 1.42 -8.34 0.18
CA ALA A 117 1.59 -8.35 -1.27
C ALA A 117 3.03 -8.68 -1.67
N LYS A 118 3.38 -9.97 -1.65
CA LYS A 118 4.77 -10.47 -1.51
C LYS A 118 5.78 -10.15 -2.61
N ASP A 119 5.35 -9.71 -3.79
CA ASP A 119 6.23 -9.31 -4.91
C ASP A 119 6.03 -7.86 -5.35
N VAL A 120 5.22 -7.08 -4.61
CA VAL A 120 4.96 -5.66 -4.90
C VAL A 120 6.26 -4.86 -4.93
N LYS A 121 6.40 -3.95 -5.90
CA LYS A 121 7.56 -3.08 -5.96
C LYS A 121 7.44 -1.99 -4.90
N ILE A 122 8.47 -1.79 -4.10
CA ILE A 122 8.48 -0.80 -3.02
C ILE A 122 9.29 0.42 -3.47
N VAL A 123 8.68 1.61 -3.43
CA VAL A 123 9.36 2.88 -3.68
C VAL A 123 9.40 3.69 -2.37
N PRO A 124 10.58 3.85 -1.75
CA PRO A 124 10.74 4.69 -0.57
C PRO A 124 10.61 6.18 -0.87
N VAL A 125 9.84 6.89 -0.05
CA VAL A 125 9.68 8.35 -0.10
C VAL A 125 9.95 8.90 1.30
N ARG A 126 11.21 9.23 1.56
CA ARG A 126 11.67 9.65 2.90
C ARG A 126 11.29 11.11 3.16
N VAL A 127 10.33 11.32 4.04
CA VAL A 127 9.82 12.64 4.46
C VAL A 127 9.96 12.88 5.96
N LEU A 128 10.37 11.85 6.71
CA LEU A 128 10.67 11.90 8.14
C LEU A 128 12.15 11.57 8.39
N ASP A 129 12.75 12.25 9.36
CA ASP A 129 14.14 12.06 9.77
C ASP A 129 14.33 10.79 10.64
N ASN A 130 15.56 10.58 11.12
CA ASN A 130 15.91 9.39 11.93
C ASN A 130 15.19 9.35 13.29
N ASN A 131 14.62 10.47 13.74
CA ASN A 131 13.81 10.56 14.95
C ASN A 131 12.30 10.43 14.65
N GLY A 132 11.92 10.18 13.39
CA GLY A 132 10.51 10.11 12.97
C GLY A 132 9.85 11.48 12.84
N SER A 133 10.63 12.56 12.73
CA SER A 133 10.12 13.93 12.62
C SER A 133 10.26 14.48 11.21
N GLY A 134 9.26 15.24 10.75
CA GLY A 134 9.28 15.87 9.44
C GLY A 134 8.52 17.19 9.43
N THR A 135 8.90 18.07 8.51
CA THR A 135 8.18 19.33 8.29
C THR A 135 6.98 19.10 7.37
N VAL A 136 5.97 19.97 7.49
CA VAL A 136 4.83 19.98 6.57
C VAL A 136 5.29 20.09 5.11
N SER A 137 6.33 20.89 4.83
CA SER A 137 6.87 21.04 3.48
C SER A 137 7.46 19.75 2.94
N ASN A 138 8.18 18.97 3.75
CA ASN A 138 8.78 17.71 3.32
C ASN A 138 7.71 16.65 3.04
N VAL A 139 6.71 16.56 3.91
CA VAL A 139 5.57 15.64 3.73
C VAL A 139 4.81 15.98 2.45
N VAL A 140 4.46 17.26 2.24
CA VAL A 140 3.76 17.71 1.03
C VAL A 140 4.60 17.46 -0.23
N ALA A 141 5.90 17.75 -0.19
CA ALA A 141 6.79 17.50 -1.32
C ALA A 141 6.87 16.01 -1.69
N GLY A 142 6.89 15.12 -0.70
CA GLY A 142 6.83 13.67 -0.92
C GLY A 142 5.51 13.23 -1.56
N ILE A 143 4.37 13.71 -1.05
CA ILE A 143 3.05 13.43 -1.60
C ILE A 143 2.95 13.90 -3.06
N ASP A 144 3.36 15.13 -3.34
CA ASP A 144 3.34 15.70 -4.69
C ASP A 144 4.27 14.96 -5.65
N TRP A 145 5.44 14.52 -5.17
CA TRP A 145 6.36 13.72 -5.96
C TRP A 145 5.75 12.37 -6.35
N VAL A 146 5.10 11.66 -5.42
CA VAL A 146 4.39 10.42 -5.76
C VAL A 146 3.29 10.70 -6.77
N ARG A 147 2.48 11.75 -6.56
CA ARG A 147 1.40 12.11 -7.48
C ARG A 147 1.89 12.35 -8.92
N GLN A 148 3.09 12.90 -9.08
CA GLN A 148 3.69 13.20 -10.38
C GLN A 148 4.46 12.04 -11.00
N ASN A 149 5.00 11.12 -10.18
CA ASN A 149 5.94 10.08 -10.64
C ASN A 149 5.42 8.65 -10.43
N ALA A 150 4.18 8.47 -9.97
CA ALA A 150 3.58 7.16 -9.72
C ALA A 150 3.59 6.28 -10.98
N VAL A 151 4.29 5.14 -10.92
CA VAL A 151 4.21 4.08 -11.93
C VAL A 151 2.98 3.23 -11.65
N GLN A 152 2.00 3.30 -12.54
CA GLN A 152 0.72 2.59 -12.39
C GLN A 152 0.82 1.13 -12.86
N PRO A 153 0.04 0.20 -12.27
CA PRO A 153 -0.82 0.38 -11.10
C PRO A 153 -0.04 0.68 -9.81
N ALA A 154 -0.51 1.66 -9.04
CA ALA A 154 0.14 2.06 -7.79
C ALA A 154 -0.80 2.04 -6.58
N VAL A 155 -0.19 1.97 -5.39
CA VAL A 155 -0.80 2.24 -4.07
C VAL A 155 0.19 3.04 -3.21
N ALA A 156 -0.28 3.65 -2.13
CA ALA A 156 0.60 4.35 -1.20
C ALA A 156 0.17 4.16 0.26
N VAL A 157 1.15 4.09 1.15
CA VAL A 157 0.95 4.37 2.57
C VAL A 157 1.55 5.74 2.87
N LEU A 158 0.79 6.58 3.57
CA LEU A 158 1.30 7.78 4.20
C LEU A 158 1.34 7.51 5.70
N GLY A 159 2.50 7.06 6.20
CA GLY A 159 2.65 6.53 7.56
C GLY A 159 2.73 7.59 8.66
N VAL A 160 2.50 8.86 8.31
CA VAL A 160 2.51 10.01 9.22
C VAL A 160 1.09 10.58 9.40
N GLY A 161 0.82 11.02 10.62
CA GLY A 161 -0.37 11.81 10.96
C GLY A 161 -0.06 12.81 12.07
N GLY A 162 -0.91 13.80 12.24
CA GLY A 162 -0.72 14.82 13.26
C GLY A 162 -1.88 15.80 13.36
N ALA A 163 -1.60 16.95 13.94
CA ALA A 163 -2.57 18.03 14.09
C ALA A 163 -3.19 18.45 12.73
N PRO A 164 -4.43 18.97 12.72
CA PRO A 164 -5.10 19.44 11.51
C PRO A 164 -4.22 20.34 10.64
N ASN A 165 -4.06 19.98 9.38
CA ASN A 165 -3.27 20.73 8.42
C ASN A 165 -3.89 20.67 7.02
N THR A 166 -4.52 21.77 6.59
CA THR A 166 -5.20 21.86 5.28
C THR A 166 -4.26 21.73 4.10
N THR A 167 -2.96 22.02 4.26
CA THR A 167 -1.96 21.86 3.19
C THR A 167 -1.71 20.38 2.93
N ILE A 168 -1.53 19.58 4.00
CA ILE A 168 -1.41 18.12 3.90
C ILE A 168 -2.70 17.52 3.34
N ASP A 169 -3.86 17.97 3.81
CA ASP A 169 -5.16 17.46 3.33
C ASP A 169 -5.35 17.66 1.82
N ASN A 170 -5.00 18.84 1.31
CA ASN A 170 -5.12 19.15 -0.11
C ASN A 170 -4.14 18.33 -0.96
N ALA A 171 -2.90 18.16 -0.49
CA ALA A 171 -1.90 17.36 -1.18
C ALA A 171 -2.35 15.89 -1.26
N VAL A 172 -2.75 15.29 -0.13
CA VAL A 172 -3.14 13.88 -0.07
C VAL A 172 -4.44 13.62 -0.83
N ARG A 173 -5.41 14.54 -0.83
CA ARG A 173 -6.59 14.47 -1.69
C ARG A 173 -6.22 14.40 -3.17
N GLY A 174 -5.25 15.21 -3.59
CA GLY A 174 -4.74 15.21 -4.95
C GLY A 174 -4.07 13.88 -5.33
N LEU A 175 -3.35 13.25 -4.40
CA LEU A 175 -2.76 11.93 -4.58
C LEU A 175 -3.83 10.83 -4.63
N ALA A 176 -4.80 10.85 -3.71
CA ALA A 176 -5.88 9.88 -3.60
C ALA A 176 -6.75 9.77 -4.87
N ALA A 177 -6.84 10.85 -5.66
CA ALA A 177 -7.52 10.85 -6.94
C ALA A 177 -6.87 9.91 -7.99
N VAL A 178 -5.58 9.57 -7.84
CA VAL A 178 -4.81 8.80 -8.83
C VAL A 178 -4.10 7.56 -8.25
N VAL A 179 -3.92 7.48 -6.93
CA VAL A 179 -3.32 6.36 -6.21
C VAL A 179 -4.16 6.09 -4.96
N PRO A 180 -4.61 4.85 -4.66
CA PRO A 180 -5.22 4.54 -3.37
C PRO A 180 -4.21 4.81 -2.25
N VAL A 181 -4.58 5.64 -1.27
CA VAL A 181 -3.71 6.01 -0.15
C VAL A 181 -4.31 5.50 1.15
N ALA A 182 -3.58 4.68 1.89
CA ALA A 182 -3.94 4.35 3.27
C ALA A 182 -3.18 5.23 4.26
N VAL A 183 -3.87 5.68 5.30
CA VAL A 183 -3.33 6.57 6.34
C VAL A 183 -3.69 6.05 7.73
N PRO A 184 -2.85 6.29 8.76
CA PRO A 184 -3.20 5.96 10.13
C PRO A 184 -4.34 6.85 10.63
N ALA A 185 -5.33 6.28 11.31
CA ALA A 185 -6.36 7.06 11.99
C ALA A 185 -5.80 7.92 13.15
N GLY A 186 -4.63 7.55 13.69
CA GLY A 186 -4.00 8.14 14.86
C GLY A 186 -4.15 7.29 16.13
N GLY A 187 -3.41 7.66 17.18
CA GLY A 187 -3.19 6.86 18.39
C GLY A 187 -3.55 7.56 19.69
N SER A 188 -4.51 8.49 19.65
CA SER A 188 -4.88 9.36 20.78
C SER A 188 -6.21 8.98 21.43
N ALA A 189 -6.80 7.83 21.07
CA ALA A 189 -8.11 7.39 21.52
C ALA A 189 -9.21 8.46 21.33
N SER A 190 -9.17 9.18 20.21
CA SER A 190 -10.05 10.32 19.93
C SER A 190 -10.63 10.26 18.52
N ASP A 191 -11.51 11.21 18.18
CA ASP A 191 -12.12 11.30 16.85
C ASP A 191 -11.04 11.58 15.79
N ALA A 192 -10.90 10.66 14.83
CA ALA A 192 -9.96 10.72 13.71
C ALA A 192 -10.18 11.97 12.83
N GLY A 193 -11.40 12.52 12.81
CA GLY A 193 -11.72 13.77 12.11
C GLY A 193 -10.96 15.01 12.62
N ASN A 194 -10.34 14.91 13.80
CA ASN A 194 -9.51 15.96 14.38
C ASN A 194 -8.03 15.87 13.97
N PHE A 195 -7.67 15.02 13.01
CA PHE A 195 -6.27 14.80 12.60
C PHE A 195 -6.12 14.85 11.07
N SER A 196 -4.95 15.29 10.62
CA SER A 196 -4.55 15.22 9.22
C SER A 196 -3.46 14.17 9.05
N PRO A 197 -3.50 13.34 7.99
CA PRO A 197 -4.48 13.30 6.90
C PRO A 197 -5.77 12.51 7.19
N ALA A 198 -5.93 11.92 8.38
CA ALA A 198 -7.03 10.99 8.72
C ALA A 198 -8.45 11.52 8.45
N ARG A 199 -8.66 12.84 8.48
CA ARG A 199 -9.95 13.48 8.21
C ARG A 199 -10.30 13.63 6.72
N VAL A 200 -9.41 13.25 5.80
CA VAL A 200 -9.62 13.42 4.37
C VAL A 200 -10.53 12.29 3.85
N PRO A 201 -11.71 12.57 3.29
CA PRO A 201 -12.63 11.50 2.88
C PRO A 201 -12.13 10.63 1.72
N GLU A 202 -11.20 11.13 0.91
CA GLU A 202 -10.70 10.40 -0.26
C GLU A 202 -9.60 9.36 0.06
N VAL A 203 -9.04 9.37 1.27
CA VAL A 203 -8.04 8.37 1.69
C VAL A 203 -8.70 7.23 2.46
N LEU A 204 -8.03 6.08 2.54
CA LEU A 204 -8.42 4.99 3.43
C LEU A 204 -7.86 5.26 4.83
N THR A 205 -8.70 5.75 5.74
CA THR A 205 -8.32 6.01 7.13
C THR A 205 -8.48 4.74 7.96
N VAL A 206 -7.35 4.23 8.46
CA VAL A 206 -7.27 2.89 9.04
C VAL A 206 -7.09 2.93 10.55
N ALA A 207 -8.06 2.35 11.25
CA ALA A 207 -7.99 2.11 12.69
C ALA A 207 -7.31 0.76 13.01
N SER A 208 -6.88 0.58 14.25
CA SER A 208 -6.09 -0.58 14.68
C SER A 208 -6.92 -1.55 15.51
N SER A 209 -6.77 -2.85 15.25
CA SER A 209 -7.33 -3.94 16.07
C SER A 209 -6.24 -4.87 16.61
N ASP A 210 -6.58 -5.63 17.65
CA ASP A 210 -5.74 -6.67 18.22
C ASP A 210 -6.15 -8.10 17.80
N GLN A 211 -5.35 -9.08 18.22
CA GLN A 211 -5.52 -10.49 17.89
C GLN A 211 -6.78 -11.12 18.53
N GLN A 212 -7.47 -10.41 19.44
CA GLN A 212 -8.73 -10.86 20.02
C GLN A 212 -9.95 -10.24 19.31
N ASP A 213 -9.77 -9.69 18.11
CA ASP A 213 -10.79 -8.94 17.38
C ASP A 213 -11.36 -7.79 18.24
N ARG A 214 -10.51 -7.08 18.98
CA ARG A 214 -10.89 -5.86 19.71
C ARG A 214 -10.33 -4.64 19.02
N ALA A 215 -11.11 -3.57 18.94
CA ALA A 215 -10.57 -2.26 18.60
C ALA A 215 -9.49 -1.87 19.64
N ALA A 216 -8.31 -1.46 19.17
CA ALA A 216 -7.21 -1.10 20.05
C ALA A 216 -7.58 0.15 20.87
N GLY A 217 -7.37 0.11 22.19
CA GLY A 217 -7.80 1.19 23.09
C GLY A 217 -7.15 2.55 22.81
N SER A 218 -5.98 2.59 22.17
CA SER A 218 -5.33 3.83 21.72
C SER A 218 -5.78 4.30 20.34
N SER A 219 -6.44 3.45 19.54
CA SER A 219 -6.83 3.81 18.18
C SER A 219 -7.80 4.97 18.19
N ASN A 220 -7.54 5.96 17.33
CA ASN A 220 -8.57 6.91 16.97
C ASN A 220 -9.75 6.20 16.27
N HIS A 221 -10.91 6.87 16.31
CA HIS A 221 -12.21 6.31 15.97
C HIS A 221 -13.13 7.37 15.36
N GLY A 222 -14.39 7.04 15.12
CA GLY A 222 -15.40 7.96 14.57
C GLY A 222 -15.63 7.82 13.07
N ALA A 223 -16.45 8.71 12.52
CA ALA A 223 -16.97 8.60 11.16
C ALA A 223 -15.91 8.78 10.05
N SER A 224 -14.73 9.32 10.38
CA SER A 224 -13.61 9.44 9.44
C SER A 224 -12.84 8.14 9.26
N VAL A 225 -13.08 7.11 10.08
CA VAL A 225 -12.46 5.78 9.91
C VAL A 225 -13.23 4.97 8.89
N ASP A 226 -12.55 4.40 7.90
CA ASP A 226 -13.17 3.54 6.88
C ASP A 226 -13.27 2.09 7.33
N LEU A 227 -12.18 1.60 7.93
CA LEU A 227 -12.01 0.23 8.37
C LEU A 227 -10.91 0.09 9.43
N TYR A 228 -10.89 -1.08 10.06
CA TYR A 228 -9.85 -1.55 10.95
C TYR A 228 -8.97 -2.58 10.24
N ALA A 229 -7.72 -2.67 10.67
CA ALA A 229 -6.80 -3.73 10.29
C ALA A 229 -5.90 -4.13 11.49
N PRO A 230 -5.20 -5.27 11.42
CA PRO A 230 -4.25 -5.68 12.46
C PRO A 230 -3.21 -4.59 12.73
N GLY A 231 -3.16 -4.11 13.96
CA GLY A 231 -2.24 -3.04 14.32
C GLY A 231 -1.70 -3.09 15.74
N VAL A 232 -2.04 -4.09 16.55
CA VAL A 232 -1.46 -4.29 17.88
C VAL A 232 -0.49 -5.46 17.86
N SER A 233 0.72 -5.25 18.38
CA SER A 233 1.76 -6.26 18.48
C SER A 233 2.06 -6.93 17.14
N ILE A 234 2.32 -6.13 16.11
CA ILE A 234 2.65 -6.59 14.75
C ILE A 234 4.17 -6.79 14.63
N PRO A 235 4.64 -8.04 14.48
CA PRO A 235 6.04 -8.30 14.17
C PRO A 235 6.32 -7.96 12.70
N SER A 236 7.38 -7.20 12.44
CA SER A 236 7.89 -6.97 11.08
C SER A 236 9.38 -6.56 11.14
N PRO A 237 10.17 -6.84 10.09
CA PRO A 237 11.55 -6.40 9.99
C PRO A 237 11.73 -4.87 10.07
N THR A 238 12.86 -4.42 10.59
CA THR A 238 13.28 -3.00 10.60
C THR A 238 14.56 -2.77 9.81
N ALA A 239 15.02 -1.52 9.76
CA ALA A 239 16.16 -1.10 8.93
C ALA A 239 17.47 -1.88 9.14
N ASP A 240 17.66 -2.47 10.33
CA ASP A 240 18.80 -3.32 10.69
C ASP A 240 18.64 -4.79 10.25
N GLY A 241 17.51 -5.14 9.62
CA GLY A 241 17.15 -6.51 9.25
C GLY A 241 16.63 -7.37 10.42
N GLY A 242 16.63 -6.83 11.65
CA GLY A 242 16.03 -7.46 12.81
C GLY A 242 14.51 -7.32 12.81
N VAL A 243 13.81 -8.12 13.62
CA VAL A 243 12.35 -8.04 13.75
C VAL A 243 11.98 -7.24 14.98
N ARG A 244 11.09 -6.25 14.82
CA ARG A 244 10.50 -5.50 15.94
C ARG A 244 8.99 -5.69 15.95
N VAL A 245 8.44 -5.70 17.17
CA VAL A 245 7.01 -5.79 17.41
C VAL A 245 6.50 -4.38 17.71
N LEU A 246 5.73 -3.81 16.77
CA LEU A 246 5.18 -2.46 16.91
C LEU A 246 3.65 -2.50 17.02
N SER A 247 3.10 -1.51 17.71
CA SER A 247 1.66 -1.29 17.83
C SER A 247 1.32 0.12 17.36
N GLY A 248 0.34 0.25 16.48
CA GLY A 248 -0.11 1.54 15.95
C GLY A 248 -1.13 1.40 14.83
N THR A 249 -1.74 2.52 14.47
CA THR A 249 -2.58 2.61 13.26
C THR A 249 -1.75 2.67 11.98
N SER A 250 -0.45 2.98 12.07
CA SER A 250 0.48 2.94 10.93
C SER A 250 0.72 1.52 10.42
N THR A 251 0.89 0.54 11.31
CA THR A 251 1.00 -0.88 10.93
C THR A 251 -0.31 -1.41 10.37
N ALA A 252 -1.46 -0.96 10.88
CA ALA A 252 -2.77 -1.26 10.31
C ALA A 252 -2.91 -0.70 8.87
N ALA A 253 -2.52 0.56 8.65
CA ALA A 253 -2.52 1.18 7.33
C ALA A 253 -1.60 0.47 6.32
N ALA A 254 -0.48 -0.09 6.78
CA ALA A 254 0.41 -0.90 5.94
C ALA A 254 -0.28 -2.20 5.45
N HIS A 255 -1.04 -2.90 6.30
CA HIS A 255 -1.82 -4.07 5.86
C HIS A 255 -2.86 -3.69 4.79
N VAL A 256 -3.58 -2.58 4.99
CA VAL A 256 -4.57 -2.07 4.03
C VAL A 256 -3.91 -1.69 2.70
N THR A 257 -2.71 -1.10 2.75
CA THR A 257 -1.93 -0.77 1.54
C THR A 257 -1.57 -2.03 0.76
N GLY A 258 -1.14 -3.09 1.45
CA GLY A 258 -0.91 -4.39 0.85
C GLY A 258 -2.17 -5.00 0.22
N ALA A 259 -3.31 -4.93 0.91
CA ALA A 259 -4.59 -5.39 0.36
C ALA A 259 -5.01 -4.63 -0.89
N ALA A 260 -4.82 -3.30 -0.90
CA ALA A 260 -5.05 -2.48 -2.07
C ALA A 260 -4.11 -2.89 -3.23
N ALA A 261 -2.86 -3.29 -2.95
CA ALA A 261 -1.94 -3.77 -3.97
C ALA A 261 -2.42 -5.09 -4.59
N LEU A 262 -2.86 -6.06 -3.77
CA LEU A 262 -3.47 -7.30 -4.26
C LEU A 262 -4.66 -7.02 -5.18
N TYR A 263 -5.55 -6.13 -4.76
CA TYR A 263 -6.71 -5.75 -5.58
C TYR A 263 -6.31 -5.09 -6.90
N ARG A 264 -5.35 -4.15 -6.88
CA ARG A 264 -4.86 -3.43 -8.07
C ARG A 264 -4.17 -4.36 -9.05
N ALA A 265 -3.51 -5.42 -8.58
CA ALA A 265 -2.89 -6.43 -9.43
C ALA A 265 -3.95 -7.27 -10.18
N LEU A 266 -5.03 -7.66 -9.49
CA LEU A 266 -6.15 -8.39 -10.10
C LEU A 266 -7.02 -7.49 -10.99
N HIS A 267 -7.05 -6.18 -10.71
CA HIS A 267 -7.90 -5.20 -11.39
C HIS A 267 -7.07 -3.99 -11.89
N PRO A 268 -6.15 -4.19 -12.86
CA PRO A 268 -5.24 -3.13 -13.30
C PRO A 268 -5.96 -1.93 -13.92
N GLY A 269 -7.18 -2.12 -14.44
CA GLY A 269 -8.03 -1.06 -15.00
C GLY A 269 -8.85 -0.28 -13.97
N ALA A 270 -8.88 -0.68 -12.70
CA ALA A 270 -9.61 0.06 -11.67
C ALA A 270 -9.03 1.45 -11.46
N THR A 271 -9.86 2.44 -11.13
CA THR A 271 -9.38 3.74 -10.66
C THR A 271 -8.94 3.66 -9.21
N ALA A 272 -8.22 4.67 -8.72
CA ALA A 272 -7.82 4.73 -7.32
C ALA A 272 -9.03 4.72 -6.36
N PRO A 273 -10.08 5.53 -6.55
CA PRO A 273 -11.29 5.46 -5.74
C PRO A 273 -12.01 4.10 -5.80
N GLN A 274 -12.04 3.45 -6.97
CA GLN A 274 -12.64 2.12 -7.11
C GLN A 274 -11.86 1.06 -6.29
N ALA A 275 -10.54 1.10 -6.34
CA ALA A 275 -9.72 0.18 -5.55
C ALA A 275 -9.86 0.43 -4.04
N ALA A 276 -9.90 1.69 -3.61
CA ALA A 276 -10.14 2.04 -2.21
C ALA A 276 -11.51 1.52 -1.74
N GLN A 277 -12.57 1.78 -2.51
CA GLN A 277 -13.91 1.31 -2.19
C GLN A 277 -14.00 -0.22 -2.14
N ALA A 278 -13.34 -0.92 -3.06
CA ALA A 278 -13.35 -2.39 -3.09
C ALA A 278 -12.71 -3.01 -1.83
N VAL A 279 -11.65 -2.41 -1.29
CA VAL A 279 -11.03 -2.84 -0.03
C VAL A 279 -12.01 -2.67 1.14
N VAL A 280 -12.75 -1.57 1.19
CA VAL A 280 -13.77 -1.32 2.23
C VAL A 280 -14.96 -2.27 2.08
N ASP A 281 -15.39 -2.55 0.85
CA ASP A 281 -16.55 -3.42 0.57
C ASP A 281 -16.27 -4.89 0.86
N ALA A 282 -15.04 -5.34 0.63
CA ALA A 282 -14.60 -6.71 0.93
C ALA A 282 -14.50 -7.00 2.43
N ALA A 283 -14.34 -5.95 3.25
CA ALA A 283 -14.10 -6.04 4.68
C ALA A 283 -15.15 -6.91 5.40
N THR A 284 -14.67 -7.66 6.39
CA THR A 284 -15.51 -8.45 7.27
C THR A 284 -16.27 -7.52 8.22
N LYS A 285 -17.60 -7.55 8.16
CA LYS A 285 -18.48 -6.65 8.93
C LYS A 285 -18.79 -7.21 10.32
N ASP A 286 -18.89 -6.32 11.30
CA ASP A 286 -19.45 -6.58 12.63
C ASP A 286 -18.74 -7.70 13.42
N LYS A 287 -17.42 -7.84 13.24
CA LYS A 287 -16.61 -8.82 13.99
C LYS A 287 -15.86 -8.22 15.16
N LEU A 288 -15.49 -6.96 15.09
CA LEU A 288 -14.72 -6.36 16.16
C LEU A 288 -15.61 -6.05 17.35
N THR A 289 -15.06 -6.26 18.54
CA THR A 289 -15.63 -5.81 19.81
C THR A 289 -14.92 -4.54 20.27
N GLY A 290 -15.56 -3.76 21.16
CA GLY A 290 -14.98 -2.52 21.67
C GLY A 290 -14.89 -1.37 20.64
N VAL A 291 -15.54 -1.50 19.47
CA VAL A 291 -15.61 -0.43 18.47
C VAL A 291 -16.41 0.75 19.03
N PRO A 292 -15.83 1.96 19.14
CA PRO A 292 -16.55 3.12 19.63
C PRO A 292 -17.76 3.49 18.75
N ALA A 293 -18.84 3.94 19.38
CA ALA A 293 -20.06 4.32 18.67
C ALA A 293 -19.79 5.37 17.57
N GLY A 294 -20.45 5.23 16.43
CA GLY A 294 -20.22 6.10 15.27
C GLY A 294 -19.00 5.74 14.42
N THR A 295 -18.28 4.66 14.75
CA THR A 295 -17.17 4.14 13.94
C THR A 295 -17.62 2.91 13.15
N PRO A 296 -17.33 2.81 11.84
CA PRO A 296 -17.64 1.61 11.06
C PRO A 296 -16.95 0.35 11.61
N ASN A 297 -17.72 -0.71 11.87
CA ASN A 297 -17.21 -2.01 12.29
C ASN A 297 -16.89 -2.87 11.06
N ARG A 298 -15.75 -2.57 10.42
CA ARG A 298 -15.25 -3.25 9.23
C ARG A 298 -13.82 -3.68 9.49
N LEU A 299 -13.53 -4.97 9.41
CA LEU A 299 -12.18 -5.51 9.55
C LEU A 299 -11.66 -5.94 8.18
N LEU A 300 -10.43 -5.53 7.86
CA LEU A 300 -9.77 -5.85 6.59
C LEU A 300 -9.90 -7.33 6.21
N TYR A 301 -10.19 -7.56 4.93
CA TYR A 301 -10.25 -8.88 4.31
C TYR A 301 -9.59 -8.80 2.92
N THR A 302 -8.77 -9.79 2.57
CA THR A 302 -7.86 -9.72 1.40
C THR A 302 -8.23 -10.60 0.23
N LEU A 303 -9.12 -11.59 0.41
CA LEU A 303 -9.55 -12.46 -0.68
C LEU A 303 -10.80 -11.88 -1.38
N THR A 304 -10.90 -12.12 -2.68
CA THR A 304 -12.09 -11.77 -3.46
C THR A 304 -13.30 -12.52 -2.90
N PRO A 305 -14.45 -11.85 -2.64
CA PRO A 305 -15.67 -12.55 -2.26
C PRO A 305 -16.06 -13.55 -3.36
N GLY A 306 -16.17 -14.83 -3.01
CA GLY A 306 -16.73 -15.87 -3.87
C GLY A 306 -18.22 -15.75 -4.09
#